data_AF-A0A819R970-F1
#
_entry.id   AF-A0A819R970-F1
#
_cell.length_a   1.000
_cell.length_b   1.000
_cell.length_c   1.000
_cell.angle_alpha   90.00
_cell.angle_beta   90.00
_cell.angle_gamma   90.00
#
_symmetry.space_group_name_H-M   'P 1'
#
loop_
_entity.id
_entity.type
_entity.pdbx_description
1 polymer ?
#
loop_
_entity_poly.entity_id
_entity_poly.type
_entity_poly.pdbx_seq_one_letter_code
_entity_poly.pdbx_strand_id
1 'polypeptide(L)'
;MTTQTNLNNNPSLYTDHYLSEIDDDLTSINDFDLLKFQLIRQRQILFSFIELLIKTELSYENIVLRIDYENLLNKQNQLNNEYNLLKNEYQHLGQTCLYLINKTHDLIDERNKYYNEWQTNKSLLTPRPDWDKVSNVIDGGIERWKILSNEKSSEQLVDILIKEIINENQIEKINEQDYFDAIGDDLLVLPFLRMPKNTRILNRRMRRRMTGLLIKEIWTDKIRDSEDHIRRNLSRTKESNSPELSSSVLSPLLQTTHSPSDNNTNQNNKTLADHVAAYFEKRFNSHTIAIEMGYNLNDACQRYRNSERINLFWGIITGQIEEMVYHHQMKSISQLLQHLIKMKKLFSIQQESLPLKARKAIVSEPTSPLAVIANRRLSSLSLFSMKEHQESKVLHHQFVMTNEQFLEALKIFYPNKTSSQIDELFQSAKHDLQYSNESIEFSLLFMEDDETRFSEFLSTLIKQINQEKIFYVEQIKQILLGYPLITVSQFCRAIYMIDPNIDQNELHRYIQWVFSIKNFHSLQQIKPLDLEDLLRRLENCACFKH
;
A
#
# COMPACT_ATOMS: atom_id res chain seq x y z
N MET A 1 1.63 -38.03 25.48
CA MET A 1 2.33 -39.02 26.32
C MET A 1 3.55 -39.48 25.55
N THR A 2 4.70 -38.98 25.99
CA THR A 2 6.03 -39.22 25.46
C THR A 2 6.67 -40.36 26.25
N THR A 3 7.27 -41.33 25.55
CA THR A 3 8.42 -42.08 26.07
C THR A 3 9.40 -42.32 24.92
N GLN A 4 10.55 -41.67 25.04
CA GLN A 4 11.77 -41.91 24.28
C GLN A 4 12.35 -43.29 24.64
N THR A 5 13.03 -43.94 23.70
CA THR A 5 14.36 -44.52 23.92
C THR A 5 15.08 -44.75 22.59
N ASN A 6 16.21 -44.07 22.43
CA ASN A 6 17.33 -44.43 21.55
C ASN A 6 17.76 -45.88 21.78
N LEU A 7 18.31 -46.53 20.75
CA LEU A 7 19.48 -47.40 20.88
C LEU A 7 20.16 -47.59 19.51
N ASN A 8 21.37 -47.02 19.41
CA ASN A 8 22.45 -47.43 18.52
C ASN A 8 22.66 -48.96 18.60
N ASN A 9 23.03 -49.59 17.48
CA ASN A 9 24.02 -50.68 17.48
C ASN A 9 24.54 -50.96 16.06
N ASN A 10 25.75 -50.44 15.79
CA ASN A 10 26.71 -51.08 14.89
C ASN A 10 27.12 -52.44 15.48
N PRO A 11 27.49 -53.40 14.61
CA PRO A 11 28.64 -54.23 14.94
C PRO A 11 29.61 -54.23 13.75
N SER A 12 30.68 -53.46 13.91
CA SER A 12 31.96 -53.84 13.36
C SER A 12 32.72 -54.61 14.43
N LEU A 13 33.61 -55.49 13.97
CA LEU A 13 34.84 -55.97 14.62
C LEU A 13 34.79 -57.29 15.43
N TYR A 14 35.89 -58.06 15.25
CA TYR A 14 36.36 -59.28 15.93
C TYR A 14 35.74 -60.61 15.44
N THR A 15 36.47 -61.62 14.93
CA THR A 15 37.89 -62.02 15.05
C THR A 15 38.30 -62.96 13.90
N ASP A 16 39.27 -62.54 13.07
CA ASP A 16 40.23 -63.45 12.42
C ASP A 16 41.46 -63.50 13.32
N HIS A 17 41.50 -64.46 14.24
CA HIS A 17 42.68 -64.93 14.99
C HIS A 17 42.20 -66.02 15.95
N TYR A 18 43.06 -66.98 16.28
CA TYR A 18 42.77 -68.36 16.76
C TYR A 18 42.41 -69.28 15.57
N LEU A 19 43.29 -70.09 15.01
CA LEU A 19 44.31 -70.94 15.62
C LEU A 19 45.43 -71.21 14.60
N SER A 20 46.46 -70.38 14.61
CA SER A 20 47.83 -70.87 14.39
C SER A 20 48.38 -71.24 15.77
N GLU A 21 49.17 -72.31 15.84
CA GLU A 21 49.82 -72.85 17.04
C GLU A 21 48.94 -73.78 17.89
N ILE A 22 48.90 -75.06 17.52
CA ILE A 22 49.29 -76.10 18.49
C ILE A 22 50.28 -77.02 17.77
N ASP A 23 51.42 -77.13 18.44
CA ASP A 23 52.65 -77.80 18.10
C ASP A 23 52.51 -79.27 17.70
N ASP A 24 53.52 -79.67 16.94
CA ASP A 24 54.05 -81.02 16.84
C ASP A 24 54.07 -81.74 18.20
N ASP A 25 53.21 -82.74 18.36
CA ASP A 25 53.50 -84.00 19.07
C ASP A 25 52.27 -84.91 19.03
N LEU A 26 52.02 -85.55 17.88
CA LEU A 26 51.11 -86.68 17.75
C LEU A 26 51.76 -87.81 16.95
N THR A 27 53.00 -88.15 17.30
CA THR A 27 53.49 -89.52 17.08
C THR A 27 52.67 -90.45 17.98
N SER A 28 51.87 -91.35 17.38
CA SER A 28 51.01 -92.38 18.01
C SER A 28 49.48 -92.12 18.00
N ILE A 29 48.93 -91.62 16.89
CA ILE A 29 47.51 -91.86 16.58
C ILE A 29 47.44 -92.61 15.25
N ASN A 30 46.78 -93.76 15.25
CA ASN A 30 46.64 -94.63 14.09
C ASN A 30 45.90 -93.84 12.98
N ASP A 31 46.48 -93.74 11.77
CA ASP A 31 45.97 -92.91 10.64
C ASP A 31 44.48 -93.13 10.33
N PHE A 32 43.96 -94.32 10.66
CA PHE A 32 42.54 -94.67 10.54
C PHE A 32 41.61 -93.79 11.38
N ASP A 33 42.00 -93.45 12.62
CA ASP A 33 41.18 -92.64 13.52
C ASP A 33 41.17 -91.17 13.10
N LEU A 34 42.30 -90.68 12.55
CA LEU A 34 42.40 -89.36 11.96
C LEU A 34 41.51 -89.25 10.71
N LEU A 35 41.54 -90.24 9.83
CA LEU A 35 40.70 -90.25 8.62
C LEU A 35 39.21 -90.33 8.97
N LYS A 36 38.83 -91.12 9.98
CA LYS A 36 37.45 -91.19 10.47
C LYS A 36 37.00 -89.86 11.07
N PHE A 37 37.85 -89.20 11.86
CA PHE A 37 37.58 -87.87 12.40
C PHE A 37 37.41 -86.82 11.29
N GLN A 38 38.30 -86.82 10.30
CA GLN A 38 38.19 -85.93 9.13
C GLN A 38 36.92 -86.19 8.33
N LEU A 39 36.53 -87.45 8.11
CA LEU A 39 35.32 -87.80 7.37
C LEU A 39 34.05 -87.37 8.12
N ILE A 40 34.02 -87.56 9.45
CA ILE A 40 32.92 -87.06 10.30
C ILE A 40 32.84 -85.53 10.21
N ARG A 41 33.98 -84.83 10.29
CA ARG A 41 34.04 -83.38 10.17
C ARG A 41 33.58 -82.89 8.80
N GLN A 42 34.01 -83.54 7.71
CA GLN A 42 33.57 -83.20 6.36
C GLN A 42 32.07 -83.47 6.16
N ARG A 43 31.54 -84.54 6.76
CA ARG A 43 30.12 -84.83 6.73
C ARG A 43 29.30 -83.78 7.51
N GLN A 44 29.79 -83.31 8.64
CA GLN A 44 29.18 -82.20 9.39
C GLN A 44 29.21 -80.89 8.60
N ILE A 45 30.34 -80.57 7.95
CA ILE A 45 30.47 -79.39 7.09
C ILE A 45 29.48 -79.48 5.93
N LEU A 46 29.42 -80.61 5.21
CA LEU A 46 28.46 -80.81 4.13
C LEU A 46 27.01 -80.68 4.60
N PHE A 47 26.68 -81.23 5.77
CA PHE A 47 25.34 -81.09 6.34
C PHE A 47 24.99 -79.62 6.60
N SER A 48 25.93 -78.85 7.15
CA SER A 48 25.73 -77.41 7.38
C SER A 48 25.54 -76.61 6.08
N PHE A 49 26.25 -76.97 5.01
CA PHE A 49 26.08 -76.35 3.70
C PHE A 49 24.74 -76.68 3.07
N ILE A 50 24.29 -77.94 3.17
CA ILE A 50 22.98 -78.37 2.67
C ILE A 50 21.87 -77.64 3.43
N GLU A 51 21.97 -77.52 4.74
CA GLU A 51 20.99 -76.81 5.57
C GLU A 51 20.92 -75.32 5.21
N LEU A 52 22.06 -74.69 4.94
CA LEU A 52 22.12 -73.30 4.51
C LEU A 52 21.51 -73.12 3.11
N LEU A 53 21.78 -74.03 2.17
CA LEU A 53 21.23 -73.99 0.82
C LEU A 53 19.71 -74.12 0.85
N ILE A 54 19.17 -75.10 1.58
CA ILE A 54 17.71 -75.28 1.76
C ILE A 54 17.09 -74.02 2.37
N LYS A 55 17.73 -73.44 3.38
CA LYS A 55 17.24 -72.21 4.02
C LYS A 55 17.22 -71.03 3.04
N THR A 56 18.24 -70.89 2.20
CA THR A 56 18.27 -69.85 1.16
C THR A 56 17.23 -70.09 0.08
N GLU A 57 17.09 -71.30 -0.43
CA GLU A 57 16.13 -71.65 -1.49
C GLU A 57 14.68 -71.41 -1.02
N LEU A 58 14.34 -71.87 0.19
CA LEU A 58 13.03 -71.60 0.81
C LEU A 58 12.78 -70.10 1.03
N SER A 59 13.82 -69.33 1.37
CA SER A 59 13.69 -67.88 1.55
C SER A 59 13.55 -67.13 0.21
N TYR A 60 14.20 -67.60 -0.86
CA TYR A 60 14.12 -66.99 -2.18
C TYR A 60 12.80 -67.33 -2.89
N GLU A 61 12.33 -68.57 -2.78
CA GLU A 61 11.11 -69.04 -3.46
C GLU A 61 9.83 -68.44 -2.84
N ASN A 62 9.78 -68.25 -1.52
CA ASN A 62 8.55 -67.81 -0.83
C ASN A 62 8.50 -66.33 -0.42
N ILE A 63 9.64 -65.64 -0.28
CA ILE A 63 9.66 -64.34 0.42
C ILE A 63 9.95 -63.18 -0.54
N VAL A 64 10.91 -63.32 -1.46
CA VAL A 64 11.35 -62.18 -2.30
C VAL A 64 10.30 -61.82 -3.37
N LEU A 65 9.84 -62.79 -4.17
CA LEU A 65 8.84 -62.54 -5.22
C LEU A 65 7.48 -62.10 -4.67
N ARG A 66 7.11 -62.60 -3.50
CA ARG A 66 5.85 -62.24 -2.85
C ARG A 66 5.88 -60.81 -2.33
N ILE A 67 6.98 -60.38 -1.70
CA ILE A 67 7.17 -59.00 -1.26
C ILE A 67 7.14 -58.05 -2.46
N ASP A 68 7.81 -58.40 -3.56
CA ASP A 68 7.80 -57.56 -4.77
C ASP A 68 6.42 -57.48 -5.42
N TYR A 69 5.68 -58.59 -5.47
CA TYR A 69 4.29 -58.61 -5.93
C TYR A 69 3.37 -57.78 -5.03
N GLU A 70 3.49 -57.91 -3.71
CA GLU A 70 2.72 -57.12 -2.74
C GLU A 70 3.06 -55.62 -2.87
N ASN A 71 4.33 -55.26 -3.09
CA ASN A 71 4.76 -53.89 -3.36
C ASN A 71 4.16 -53.33 -4.66
N LEU A 72 4.18 -54.11 -5.75
CA LEU A 72 3.59 -53.73 -7.02
C LEU A 72 2.06 -53.58 -6.93
N LEU A 73 1.39 -54.50 -6.23
CA LEU A 73 -0.05 -54.45 -5.98
C LEU A 73 -0.42 -53.22 -5.16
N ASN A 74 0.35 -52.91 -4.11
CA ASN A 74 0.17 -51.70 -3.32
C ASN A 74 0.33 -50.44 -4.16
N LYS A 75 1.34 -50.40 -5.04
CA LYS A 75 1.56 -49.27 -5.96
C LYS A 75 0.44 -49.13 -6.98
N GLN A 76 -0.08 -50.24 -7.51
CA GLN A 76 -1.22 -50.24 -8.42
C GLN A 76 -2.48 -49.72 -7.73
N ASN A 77 -2.72 -50.15 -6.48
CA ASN A 77 -3.85 -49.68 -5.69
C ASN A 77 -3.73 -48.17 -5.37
N GLN A 78 -2.53 -47.69 -5.04
CA GLN A 78 -2.27 -46.27 -4.83
C GLN A 78 -2.55 -45.44 -6.09
N LEU A 79 -1.99 -45.84 -7.23
CA LEU A 79 -2.22 -45.16 -8.51
C LEU A 79 -3.70 -45.18 -8.91
N ASN A 80 -4.41 -46.27 -8.64
CA ASN A 80 -5.84 -46.36 -8.93
C ASN A 80 -6.66 -45.43 -8.03
N ASN A 81 -6.28 -45.28 -6.76
CA ASN A 81 -6.92 -44.33 -5.84
C ASN A 81 -6.68 -42.89 -6.28
N GLU A 82 -5.44 -42.54 -6.67
CA GLU A 82 -5.10 -41.22 -7.21
C GLU A 82 -5.86 -40.92 -8.51
N TYR A 83 -5.92 -41.89 -9.43
CA TYR A 83 -6.68 -41.76 -10.67
C TYR A 83 -8.16 -41.52 -10.41
N ASN A 84 -8.77 -42.25 -9.47
CA ASN A 84 -10.18 -42.06 -9.12
C ASN A 84 -10.43 -40.70 -8.45
N LEU A 85 -9.51 -40.24 -7.60
CA LEU A 85 -9.59 -38.92 -6.98
C LEU A 85 -9.52 -37.83 -8.04
N LEU A 86 -8.52 -37.87 -8.92
CA LEU A 86 -8.35 -36.89 -10.00
C LEU A 86 -9.53 -36.90 -10.98
N LYS A 87 -10.08 -38.09 -11.28
CA LYS A 87 -11.28 -38.24 -12.11
C LYS A 87 -12.48 -37.53 -11.48
N ASN A 88 -12.68 -37.67 -10.17
CA ASN A 88 -13.75 -37.00 -9.46
C ASN A 88 -13.55 -35.48 -9.43
N GLU A 89 -12.33 -35.00 -9.23
CA GLU A 89 -12.00 -33.57 -9.29
C GLU A 89 -12.26 -32.99 -10.69
N TYR A 90 -11.89 -33.70 -11.75
CA TYR A 90 -12.16 -33.27 -13.12
C TYR A 90 -13.67 -33.21 -13.42
N GLN A 91 -14.45 -34.18 -12.93
CA GLN A 91 -15.91 -34.16 -13.04
C GLN A 91 -16.53 -33.00 -12.28
N HIS A 92 -16.07 -32.73 -11.05
CA HIS A 92 -16.52 -31.59 -10.27
C HIS A 92 -16.16 -30.27 -10.96
N LEU A 93 -14.93 -30.14 -11.46
CA LEU A 93 -14.50 -28.96 -12.21
C LEU A 93 -15.38 -28.75 -13.45
N GLY A 94 -15.67 -29.81 -14.21
CA GLY A 94 -16.60 -29.75 -15.34
C GLY A 94 -18.00 -29.25 -14.96
N GLN A 95 -18.54 -29.72 -13.83
CA GLN A 95 -19.83 -29.25 -13.30
C GLN A 95 -19.76 -27.77 -12.88
N THR A 96 -18.68 -27.33 -12.23
CA THR A 96 -18.51 -25.92 -11.85
C THR A 96 -18.39 -25.01 -13.06
N CYS A 97 -17.66 -25.42 -14.11
CA CYS A 97 -17.58 -24.67 -15.36
C CYS A 97 -18.94 -24.53 -16.01
N LEU A 98 -19.73 -25.62 -16.06
CA LEU A 98 -21.09 -25.59 -16.61
C LEU A 98 -22.03 -24.68 -15.79
N TYR A 99 -21.94 -24.74 -14.46
CA TYR A 99 -22.68 -23.83 -13.58
C TYR A 99 -22.30 -22.36 -13.82
N LEU A 100 -21.01 -22.06 -13.94
CA LEU A 100 -20.54 -20.70 -14.23
C LEU A 100 -21.03 -20.22 -15.60
N ILE A 101 -20.99 -21.06 -16.63
CA ILE A 101 -21.52 -20.73 -17.95
C ILE A 101 -23.00 -20.37 -17.86
N ASN A 102 -23.82 -21.20 -17.20
CA ASN A 102 -25.24 -20.92 -17.03
C ASN A 102 -25.47 -19.61 -16.26
N LYS A 103 -24.74 -19.40 -15.16
CA LYS A 103 -24.83 -18.17 -14.38
C LYS A 103 -24.41 -16.92 -15.18
N THR A 104 -23.40 -17.03 -16.05
CA THR A 104 -23.03 -15.92 -16.94
C THR A 104 -24.12 -15.63 -17.96
N HIS A 105 -24.83 -16.65 -18.45
CA HIS A 105 -25.97 -16.46 -19.33
C HIS A 105 -27.10 -15.72 -18.62
N ASP A 106 -27.47 -16.15 -17.41
CA ASP A 106 -28.49 -15.50 -16.58
C ASP A 106 -28.15 -14.02 -16.32
N LEU A 107 -26.89 -13.71 -15.98
CA LEU A 107 -26.43 -12.34 -15.76
C LEU A 107 -26.49 -11.47 -17.02
N ILE A 108 -26.23 -12.05 -18.19
CA ILE A 108 -26.37 -11.35 -19.47
C ILE A 108 -27.84 -11.01 -19.72
N ASP A 109 -28.75 -11.91 -19.40
CA ASP A 109 -30.19 -11.68 -19.56
C ASP A 109 -30.71 -10.62 -18.59
N GLU A 110 -30.29 -10.65 -17.32
CA GLU A 110 -30.58 -9.60 -16.34
C GLU A 110 -30.05 -8.24 -16.80
N ARG A 111 -28.80 -8.19 -17.30
CA ARG A 111 -28.21 -6.96 -17.86
C ARG A 111 -29.05 -6.42 -19.01
N ASN A 112 -29.45 -7.28 -19.94
CA ASN A 112 -30.27 -6.87 -21.09
C ASN A 112 -31.63 -6.34 -20.65
N LYS A 113 -32.24 -6.97 -19.63
CA LYS A 113 -33.49 -6.50 -19.03
C LYS A 113 -33.34 -5.09 -18.45
N TYR A 114 -32.34 -4.86 -17.59
CA TYR A 114 -32.10 -3.53 -17.01
C TYR A 114 -31.75 -2.49 -18.05
N TYR A 115 -31.00 -2.86 -19.11
CA TYR A 115 -30.70 -1.95 -20.21
C TYR A 115 -31.98 -1.50 -20.94
N ASN A 116 -32.89 -2.43 -21.21
CA ASN A 116 -34.18 -2.13 -21.84
C ASN A 116 -35.06 -1.26 -20.92
N GLU A 117 -35.14 -1.60 -19.63
CA GLU A 117 -35.86 -0.79 -18.63
C GLU A 117 -35.27 0.61 -18.47
N TRP A 118 -33.95 0.75 -18.49
CA TRP A 118 -33.30 2.05 -18.49
C TRP A 118 -33.65 2.84 -19.76
N GLN A 119 -33.65 2.18 -20.92
CA GLN A 119 -33.95 2.84 -22.19
C GLN A 119 -35.40 3.32 -22.27
N THR A 120 -36.36 2.56 -21.73
CA THR A 120 -37.76 2.98 -21.60
C THR A 120 -37.93 4.07 -20.54
N ASN A 121 -37.29 3.94 -19.38
CA ASN A 121 -37.35 4.97 -18.34
C ASN A 121 -36.70 6.27 -18.79
N LYS A 122 -35.61 6.22 -19.57
CA LYS A 122 -34.98 7.39 -20.17
C LYS A 122 -35.94 8.13 -21.09
N SER A 123 -36.72 7.43 -21.91
CA SER A 123 -37.72 8.09 -22.76
C SER A 123 -38.91 8.65 -21.98
N LEU A 124 -39.27 8.04 -20.84
CA LEU A 124 -40.35 8.50 -19.96
C LEU A 124 -39.96 9.67 -19.04
N LEU A 125 -38.72 9.69 -18.53
CA LEU A 125 -38.20 10.70 -17.59
C LEU A 125 -37.80 12.02 -18.28
N THR A 126 -37.72 12.05 -19.60
CA THR A 126 -37.57 13.27 -20.39
C THR A 126 -38.83 13.51 -21.21
N PRO A 127 -39.96 13.92 -20.60
CA PRO A 127 -41.09 14.38 -21.39
C PRO A 127 -40.61 15.55 -22.23
N ARG A 128 -40.76 15.45 -23.55
CA ARG A 128 -40.35 16.53 -24.45
C ARG A 128 -41.13 17.80 -24.07
N PRO A 129 -40.47 18.97 -23.99
CA PRO A 129 -41.17 20.22 -23.74
C PRO A 129 -42.30 20.43 -24.75
N ASP A 130 -43.41 21.02 -24.32
CA ASP A 130 -44.46 21.49 -25.24
C ASP A 130 -43.90 22.67 -26.05
N TRP A 131 -43.30 22.37 -27.19
CA TRP A 131 -42.67 23.35 -28.08
C TRP A 131 -43.66 24.38 -28.63
N ASP A 132 -44.96 24.11 -28.60
CA ASP A 132 -45.99 25.07 -29.00
C ASP A 132 -46.07 26.25 -28.03
N LYS A 133 -45.75 26.07 -26.74
CA LYS A 133 -45.76 27.15 -25.73
C LYS A 133 -44.61 28.14 -25.91
N VAL A 134 -43.52 27.71 -26.54
CA VAL A 134 -42.32 28.52 -26.79
C VAL A 134 -42.61 29.69 -27.73
N SER A 135 -43.55 29.51 -28.66
CA SER A 135 -43.97 30.56 -29.60
C SER A 135 -44.51 31.83 -28.94
N ASN A 136 -44.96 31.75 -27.68
CA ASN A 136 -45.48 32.89 -26.92
C ASN A 136 -44.37 33.72 -26.26
N VAL A 137 -43.14 33.20 -26.18
CA VAL A 137 -42.00 33.81 -25.48
C VAL A 137 -41.01 34.45 -26.46
N ILE A 138 -41.00 34.01 -27.72
CA ILE A 138 -40.08 34.48 -28.75
C ILE A 138 -40.70 35.65 -29.54
N ASP A 139 -39.92 36.70 -29.74
CA ASP A 139 -40.31 37.86 -30.55
C ASP A 139 -40.56 37.44 -32.01
N GLY A 140 -41.78 37.62 -32.51
CA GLY A 140 -42.20 37.18 -33.84
C GLY A 140 -43.16 35.98 -33.88
N GLY A 141 -43.56 35.44 -32.71
CA GLY A 141 -44.72 34.56 -32.56
C GLY A 141 -44.62 33.18 -33.21
N ILE A 142 -45.78 32.51 -33.38
CA ILE A 142 -45.92 31.14 -33.92
C ILE A 142 -45.26 30.97 -35.30
N GLU A 143 -45.34 31.98 -36.17
CA GLU A 143 -44.88 31.84 -37.56
C GLU A 143 -43.35 31.79 -37.65
N ARG A 144 -42.66 32.66 -36.90
CA ARG A 144 -41.20 32.65 -36.82
C ARG A 144 -40.68 31.38 -36.13
N TRP A 145 -41.35 30.95 -35.07
CA TRP A 145 -41.01 29.71 -34.38
C TRP A 145 -41.15 28.49 -35.29
N LYS A 146 -42.22 28.39 -36.09
CA LYS A 146 -42.41 27.31 -37.08
C LYS A 146 -41.29 27.26 -38.12
N ILE A 147 -40.80 28.41 -38.57
CA ILE A 147 -39.68 28.50 -39.51
C ILE A 147 -38.38 28.02 -38.85
N LEU A 148 -38.14 28.42 -37.60
CA LEU A 148 -36.93 28.04 -36.85
C LEU A 148 -36.93 26.58 -36.42
N SER A 149 -38.12 26.02 -36.15
CA SER A 149 -38.30 24.67 -35.63
C SER A 149 -38.38 23.60 -36.69
N ASN A 150 -38.66 23.98 -37.95
CA ASN A 150 -38.77 23.03 -39.05
C ASN A 150 -37.46 22.24 -39.23
N GLU A 151 -37.61 20.92 -39.30
CA GLU A 151 -36.54 19.93 -39.51
C GLU A 151 -35.45 19.83 -38.42
N LYS A 152 -35.69 20.37 -37.22
CA LYS A 152 -34.70 20.33 -36.12
C LYS A 152 -35.05 19.35 -35.01
N SER A 153 -34.02 18.75 -34.41
CA SER A 153 -34.18 17.85 -33.27
C SER A 153 -34.54 18.62 -31.99
N SER A 154 -35.17 17.97 -31.01
CA SER A 154 -35.53 18.62 -29.74
C SER A 154 -34.31 19.21 -29.00
N GLU A 155 -33.13 18.62 -29.15
CA GLU A 155 -31.86 19.15 -28.63
C GLU A 155 -31.45 20.44 -29.35
N GLN A 156 -31.54 20.45 -30.68
CA GLN A 156 -31.26 21.63 -31.50
C GLN A 156 -32.27 22.77 -31.24
N LEU A 157 -33.52 22.44 -30.92
CA LEU A 157 -34.54 23.42 -30.53
C LEU A 157 -34.22 24.08 -29.19
N VAL A 158 -33.68 23.32 -28.23
CA VAL A 158 -33.18 23.86 -26.95
C VAL A 158 -32.06 24.86 -27.22
N ASP A 159 -31.10 24.54 -28.08
CA ASP A 159 -29.97 25.43 -28.37
C ASP A 159 -30.39 26.74 -29.02
N ILE A 160 -31.39 26.69 -29.90
CA ILE A 160 -31.96 27.89 -30.54
C ILE A 160 -32.70 28.74 -29.51
N LEU A 161 -33.48 28.11 -28.64
CA LEU A 161 -34.19 28.80 -27.56
C LEU A 161 -33.22 29.45 -26.57
N ILE A 162 -32.13 28.77 -26.21
CA ILE A 162 -31.09 29.32 -25.33
C ILE A 162 -30.45 30.56 -25.98
N LYS A 163 -30.16 30.50 -27.28
CA LYS A 163 -29.60 31.64 -28.04
C LYS A 163 -30.54 32.85 -28.12
N GLU A 164 -31.84 32.63 -27.97
CA GLU A 164 -32.85 33.67 -28.14
C GLU A 164 -33.35 34.23 -26.78
N ILE A 165 -33.31 33.43 -25.72
CA ILE A 165 -33.59 33.86 -24.34
C ILE A 165 -32.39 34.59 -23.72
N ILE A 166 -31.17 34.16 -24.05
CA ILE A 166 -29.94 34.81 -23.63
C ILE A 166 -29.59 35.85 -24.68
N ASN A 167 -29.80 37.15 -24.37
CA ASN A 167 -29.31 38.26 -25.19
C ASN A 167 -27.88 37.96 -25.68
N GLU A 168 -27.58 38.18 -26.96
CA GLU A 168 -26.26 37.89 -27.56
C GLU A 168 -25.08 38.41 -26.70
N ASN A 169 -25.27 39.52 -26.00
CA ASN A 169 -24.32 40.14 -25.06
C ASN A 169 -23.98 39.32 -23.80
N GLN A 170 -24.73 38.26 -23.45
CA GLN A 170 -24.43 37.35 -22.34
C GLN A 170 -23.75 36.06 -22.81
N ILE A 171 -23.89 35.67 -24.08
CA ILE A 171 -23.23 34.51 -24.66
C ILE A 171 -21.72 34.76 -24.77
N GLU A 172 -21.31 36.00 -25.08
CA GLU A 172 -19.88 36.39 -25.06
C GLU A 172 -19.26 36.26 -23.66
N LYS A 173 -19.98 36.62 -22.58
CA LYS A 173 -19.50 36.43 -21.20
C LYS A 173 -19.43 34.97 -20.74
N ILE A 174 -20.25 34.09 -21.30
CA ILE A 174 -20.20 32.65 -21.02
C ILE A 174 -19.06 32.00 -21.83
N ASN A 175 -18.83 32.44 -23.07
CA ASN A 175 -17.73 31.96 -23.92
C ASN A 175 -16.34 32.46 -23.47
N GLU A 176 -16.25 33.65 -22.88
CA GLU A 176 -15.00 34.16 -22.28
C GLU A 176 -14.57 33.35 -21.04
N GLN A 177 -15.49 32.66 -20.35
CA GLN A 177 -15.17 31.81 -19.20
C GLN A 177 -14.61 30.42 -19.57
N ASP A 178 -14.65 30.06 -20.85
CA ASP A 178 -14.18 28.76 -21.33
C ASP A 178 -12.68 28.73 -21.64
N TYR A 179 -12.00 29.88 -21.57
CA TYR A 179 -10.57 29.98 -21.75
C TYR A 179 -9.93 30.82 -20.64
N PHE A 180 -8.71 30.45 -20.24
CA PHE A 180 -7.83 31.25 -19.42
C PHE A 180 -6.88 32.05 -20.32
N ASP A 181 -6.59 33.27 -19.90
CA ASP A 181 -5.48 34.04 -20.44
C ASP A 181 -4.16 33.61 -19.80
N ALA A 182 -3.12 33.45 -20.61
CA ALA A 182 -1.80 33.08 -20.12
C ALA A 182 -1.19 34.18 -19.23
N ILE A 183 -0.62 33.78 -18.10
CA ILE A 183 -0.05 34.69 -17.09
C ILE A 183 1.26 35.31 -17.59
N GLY A 184 2.02 34.57 -18.39
CA GLY A 184 3.34 34.96 -18.92
C GLY A 184 4.37 33.84 -18.83
N ASP A 185 5.52 34.08 -19.44
CA ASP A 185 6.68 33.18 -19.52
C ASP A 185 7.82 33.59 -18.58
N ASP A 186 7.57 34.55 -17.69
CA ASP A 186 8.54 35.05 -16.71
C ASP A 186 9.02 33.96 -15.72
N LEU A 187 10.25 34.12 -15.22
CA LEU A 187 10.82 33.22 -14.20
C LEU A 187 10.07 33.24 -12.86
N LEU A 188 9.34 34.33 -12.58
CA LEU A 188 8.48 34.47 -11.40
C LEU A 188 7.18 33.66 -11.51
N VAL A 189 6.77 33.30 -12.74
CA VAL A 189 5.62 32.43 -12.97
C VAL A 189 6.04 30.99 -12.71
N LEU A 190 5.13 30.24 -12.09
CA LEU A 190 5.35 28.82 -11.78
C LEU A 190 5.68 28.04 -13.07
N PRO A 191 6.67 27.13 -13.05
CA PRO A 191 7.12 26.38 -14.23
C PRO A 191 6.00 25.78 -15.07
N PHE A 192 4.99 25.18 -14.44
CA PHE A 192 3.86 24.52 -15.12
C PHE A 192 2.79 25.48 -15.66
N LEU A 193 2.96 26.79 -15.49
CA LEU A 193 2.05 27.85 -15.99
C LEU A 193 2.70 28.75 -17.05
N ARG A 194 4.00 28.57 -17.35
CA ARG A 194 4.72 29.48 -18.23
C ARG A 194 4.23 29.35 -19.67
N MET A 195 3.62 30.42 -20.16
CA MET A 195 3.17 30.55 -21.55
C MET A 195 3.19 32.01 -21.99
N PRO A 196 3.44 32.29 -23.28
CA PRO A 196 3.39 33.66 -23.79
C PRO A 196 1.98 34.25 -23.58
N LYS A 197 1.92 35.50 -23.10
CA LYS A 197 0.70 36.19 -22.61
C LYS A 197 -0.48 36.19 -23.58
N ASN A 198 -0.24 36.05 -24.88
CA ASN A 198 -1.28 36.05 -25.91
C ASN A 198 -1.89 34.67 -26.18
N THR A 199 -1.58 33.66 -25.35
CA THR A 199 -2.10 32.30 -25.52
C THR A 199 -3.40 32.13 -24.76
N ARG A 200 -4.42 31.58 -25.44
CA ARG A 200 -5.68 31.14 -24.83
C ARG A 200 -5.59 29.67 -24.45
N ILE A 201 -5.97 29.35 -23.23
CA ILE A 201 -5.83 28.00 -22.65
C ILE A 201 -7.21 27.49 -22.24
N LEU A 202 -7.56 26.25 -22.58
CA LEU A 202 -8.91 25.73 -22.34
C LEU A 202 -9.21 25.58 -20.83
N ASN A 203 -10.31 26.16 -20.37
CA ASN A 203 -10.86 25.95 -19.04
C ASN A 203 -11.76 24.70 -19.04
N ARG A 204 -11.24 23.61 -18.49
CA ARG A 204 -11.94 22.33 -18.34
C ARG A 204 -12.81 22.28 -17.07
N ARG A 205 -12.84 23.35 -16.28
CA ARG A 205 -13.62 23.50 -15.03
C ARG A 205 -13.40 22.31 -14.09
N MET A 206 -12.14 22.05 -13.75
CA MET A 206 -11.76 20.92 -12.91
C MET A 206 -12.56 20.89 -11.60
N ARG A 207 -13.21 19.75 -11.34
CA ARG A 207 -14.02 19.52 -10.12
C ARG A 207 -13.11 19.16 -8.94
N ARG A 208 -13.57 19.46 -7.72
CA ARG A 208 -12.82 19.20 -6.48
C ARG A 208 -12.28 17.78 -6.32
N ARG A 209 -13.10 16.73 -6.56
CA ARG A 209 -12.65 15.33 -6.49
C ARG A 209 -11.49 15.07 -7.46
N MET A 210 -11.57 15.58 -8.68
CA MET A 210 -10.50 15.44 -9.68
C MET A 210 -9.24 16.17 -9.21
N THR A 211 -9.38 17.38 -8.67
CA THR A 211 -8.25 18.13 -8.09
C THR A 211 -7.56 17.35 -6.98
N GLY A 212 -8.32 16.78 -6.04
CA GLY A 212 -7.78 15.98 -4.94
C GLY A 212 -7.05 14.71 -5.41
N LEU A 213 -7.63 13.99 -6.38
CA LEU A 213 -6.99 12.82 -6.99
C LEU A 213 -5.69 13.19 -7.71
N LEU A 214 -5.71 14.27 -8.50
CA LEU A 214 -4.53 14.73 -9.21
C LEU A 214 -3.39 15.14 -8.26
N ILE A 215 -3.71 15.87 -7.18
CA ILE A 215 -2.74 16.23 -6.14
C ILE A 215 -2.14 14.97 -5.50
N LYS A 216 -2.98 13.99 -5.18
CA LYS A 216 -2.53 12.71 -4.63
C LYS A 216 -1.59 11.98 -5.58
N GLU A 217 -1.94 11.90 -6.86
CA GLU A 217 -1.10 11.28 -7.88
C GLU A 217 0.27 11.97 -8.00
N ILE A 218 0.30 13.32 -8.02
CA ILE A 218 1.54 14.11 -8.05
C ILE A 218 2.43 13.76 -6.85
N TRP A 219 1.86 13.70 -5.64
CA TRP A 219 2.62 13.32 -4.45
C TRP A 219 3.15 11.88 -4.52
N THR A 220 2.33 10.93 -4.98
CA THR A 220 2.75 9.53 -5.11
C THR A 220 3.87 9.36 -6.13
N ASP A 221 3.81 10.06 -7.26
CA ASP A 221 4.88 10.03 -8.28
C ASP A 221 6.16 10.67 -7.74
N LYS A 222 6.06 11.78 -6.99
CA LYS A 222 7.23 12.40 -6.36
C LYS A 222 7.93 11.50 -5.33
N ILE A 223 7.17 10.82 -4.47
CA ILE A 223 7.71 9.86 -3.51
C ILE A 223 8.44 8.74 -4.26
N ARG A 224 7.82 8.20 -5.31
CA ARG A 224 8.43 7.15 -6.14
C ARG A 224 9.73 7.62 -6.81
N ASP A 225 9.72 8.80 -7.42
CA ASP A 225 10.90 9.37 -8.07
C ASP A 225 12.04 9.60 -7.06
N SER A 226 11.72 9.99 -5.82
CA SER A 226 12.70 10.12 -4.74
C SER A 226 13.29 8.77 -4.30
N GLU A 227 12.47 7.72 -4.15
CA GLU A 227 12.93 6.38 -3.84
C GLU A 227 13.82 5.81 -4.96
N ASP A 228 13.42 5.99 -6.22
CA ASP A 228 14.19 5.52 -7.37
C ASP A 228 15.53 6.25 -7.47
N HIS A 229 15.58 7.55 -7.13
CA HIS A 229 16.83 8.30 -7.03
C HIS A 229 17.76 7.73 -5.95
N ILE A 230 17.23 7.43 -4.76
CA ILE A 230 17.99 6.79 -3.67
C ILE A 230 18.52 5.42 -4.11
N ARG A 231 17.69 4.59 -4.75
CA ARG A 231 18.08 3.26 -5.24
C ARG A 231 19.19 3.35 -6.29
N ARG A 232 19.09 4.25 -7.26
CA ARG A 232 20.12 4.47 -8.29
C ARG A 232 21.46 4.92 -7.69
N ASN A 233 21.42 5.80 -6.69
CA ASN A 233 22.62 6.27 -6.00
C ASN A 233 23.27 5.15 -5.17
N LEU A 234 22.48 4.32 -4.49
CA LEU A 234 22.98 3.15 -3.76
C LEU A 234 23.68 2.14 -4.70
N SER A 235 23.12 1.91 -5.89
CA SER A 235 23.74 1.04 -6.89
C SER A 235 25.07 1.59 -7.40
N ARG A 236 25.14 2.90 -7.68
CA ARG A 236 26.38 3.58 -8.10
C ARG A 236 27.48 3.52 -7.04
N THR A 237 27.15 3.69 -5.76
CA THR A 237 28.13 3.59 -4.66
C THR A 237 28.66 2.17 -4.43
N LYS A 238 27.93 1.15 -4.89
CA LYS A 238 28.40 -0.25 -4.83
C LYS A 238 29.34 -0.60 -5.98
N GLU A 239 29.15 0.00 -7.16
CA GLU A 239 30.04 -0.18 -8.32
C GLU A 239 31.39 0.52 -8.13
N SER A 240 31.42 1.67 -7.43
CA SER A 240 32.65 2.45 -7.17
C SER A 240 33.58 1.89 -6.08
N ASN A 241 33.19 0.83 -5.37
CA ASN A 241 34.00 0.21 -4.30
C ASN A 241 34.65 -1.13 -4.71
N SER A 242 34.87 -1.33 -6.01
CA SER A 242 35.63 -2.45 -6.55
C SER A 242 37.11 -2.05 -6.68
N PRO A 243 38.09 -2.81 -6.18
CA PRO A 243 39.50 -2.46 -6.34
C PRO A 243 39.96 -2.76 -7.77
N GLU A 244 40.34 -1.73 -8.52
CA GLU A 244 40.95 -1.87 -9.84
C GLU A 244 42.33 -2.52 -9.74
N LEU A 245 42.52 -3.66 -10.43
CA LEU A 245 43.83 -4.05 -10.97
C LEU A 245 43.83 -3.84 -12.49
N SER A 246 44.78 -3.01 -12.90
CA SER A 246 45.30 -2.72 -14.23
C SER A 246 45.07 -3.73 -15.37
N SER A 247 44.76 -3.23 -16.57
CA SER A 247 45.72 -3.29 -17.70
C SER A 247 45.29 -2.45 -18.90
N SER A 248 46.29 -1.76 -19.45
CA SER A 248 46.39 -1.03 -20.72
C SER A 248 45.85 -1.82 -21.94
N VAL A 249 45.42 -1.18 -23.03
CA VAL A 249 46.31 -0.84 -24.18
C VAL A 249 45.58 0.02 -25.25
N LEU A 250 46.26 1.10 -25.66
CA LEU A 250 46.33 1.82 -26.96
C LEU A 250 45.07 2.34 -27.71
N SER A 251 45.07 3.66 -27.93
CA SER A 251 44.39 4.45 -28.99
C SER A 251 45.22 4.41 -30.32
N PRO A 252 44.83 4.98 -31.50
CA PRO A 252 44.37 6.37 -31.65
C PRO A 252 43.45 6.79 -32.86
N LEU A 253 42.96 8.03 -32.75
CA LEU A 253 42.56 9.02 -33.78
C LEU A 253 41.26 8.83 -34.60
N LEU A 254 40.28 9.71 -34.36
CA LEU A 254 40.05 10.88 -35.24
C LEU A 254 39.33 12.00 -34.48
N GLN A 255 39.84 13.21 -34.65
CA GLN A 255 39.43 14.47 -34.03
C GLN A 255 38.39 15.15 -34.94
N THR A 256 37.30 15.71 -34.39
CA THR A 256 37.00 17.17 -34.41
C THR A 256 35.53 17.52 -34.09
N THR A 257 35.41 18.49 -33.19
CA THR A 257 34.41 19.59 -33.13
C THR A 257 32.93 19.28 -32.83
N HIS A 258 32.54 19.40 -31.56
CA HIS A 258 31.77 20.54 -31.02
C HIS A 258 31.18 20.19 -29.63
N SER A 259 31.73 20.81 -28.59
CA SER A 259 31.10 20.99 -27.28
C SER A 259 30.56 22.42 -27.17
N PRO A 260 29.45 22.63 -26.44
CA PRO A 260 29.54 22.94 -25.01
C PRO A 260 28.73 21.90 -24.20
N SER A 261 29.34 21.12 -23.31
CA SER A 261 29.67 21.46 -21.92
C SER A 261 28.53 22.18 -21.18
N ASP A 262 27.74 21.42 -20.43
CA ASP A 262 27.48 21.62 -18.99
C ASP A 262 26.10 21.06 -18.59
N ASN A 263 26.05 19.78 -18.20
CA ASN A 263 24.86 19.17 -17.58
C ASN A 263 25.23 18.29 -16.38
N ASN A 264 26.18 18.74 -15.56
CA ASN A 264 26.58 18.01 -14.34
C ASN A 264 26.60 18.89 -13.08
N THR A 265 25.68 19.85 -12.99
CA THR A 265 25.45 20.59 -11.74
C THR A 265 23.96 20.59 -11.37
N ASN A 266 23.68 20.13 -10.14
CA ASN A 266 22.47 20.42 -9.35
C ASN A 266 21.14 19.73 -9.70
N GLN A 267 21.07 18.39 -9.62
CA GLN A 267 19.77 17.68 -9.59
C GLN A 267 19.14 17.54 -8.20
N ASN A 268 19.80 17.98 -7.12
CA ASN A 268 19.34 17.71 -5.74
C ASN A 268 18.26 18.66 -5.19
N ASN A 269 17.92 19.78 -5.86
CA ASN A 269 16.99 20.79 -5.33
C ASN A 269 15.89 21.20 -6.33
N LYS A 270 15.16 20.25 -6.92
CA LYS A 270 13.97 20.59 -7.72
C LYS A 270 12.80 20.95 -6.81
N THR A 271 12.16 22.09 -7.03
CA THR A 271 10.98 22.51 -6.25
C THR A 271 9.77 21.64 -6.59
N LEU A 272 8.73 21.67 -5.74
CA LEU A 272 7.48 20.97 -6.07
C LEU A 272 6.87 21.46 -7.40
N ALA A 273 6.98 22.76 -7.71
CA ALA A 273 6.47 23.31 -8.96
C ALA A 273 7.23 22.78 -10.20
N ASP A 274 8.55 22.58 -10.09
CA ASP A 274 9.34 21.93 -11.14
C ASP A 274 8.94 20.47 -11.32
N HIS A 275 8.66 19.77 -10.21
CA HIS A 275 8.18 18.39 -10.25
C HIS A 275 6.82 18.29 -10.95
N VAL A 276 5.90 19.20 -10.68
CA VAL A 276 4.57 19.24 -11.30
C VAL A 276 4.66 19.47 -12.81
N ALA A 277 5.54 20.38 -13.25
CA ALA A 277 5.77 20.61 -14.68
C ALA A 277 6.27 19.32 -15.36
N ALA A 278 7.30 18.68 -14.80
CA ALA A 278 7.84 17.43 -15.32
C ALA A 278 6.81 16.29 -15.30
N TYR A 279 6.01 16.21 -14.24
CA TYR A 279 4.94 15.22 -14.09
C TYR A 279 3.88 15.36 -15.19
N PHE A 280 3.41 16.58 -15.48
CA PHE A 280 2.40 16.79 -16.50
C PHE A 280 2.90 16.46 -17.90
N GLU A 281 4.15 16.82 -18.23
CA GLU A 281 4.76 16.46 -19.50
C GLU A 281 4.91 14.94 -19.65
N LYS A 282 5.38 14.25 -18.60
CA LYS A 282 5.53 12.79 -18.54
C LYS A 282 4.19 12.05 -18.63
N ARG A 283 3.13 12.59 -18.02
CA ARG A 283 1.81 11.93 -17.97
C ARG A 283 1.05 12.03 -19.29
N PHE A 284 1.03 13.23 -19.88
CA PHE A 284 0.17 13.50 -21.04
C PHE A 284 0.88 13.35 -22.39
N ASN A 285 2.22 13.23 -22.41
CA ASN A 285 3.04 13.17 -23.62
C ASN A 285 2.73 14.29 -24.63
N SER A 286 2.16 15.39 -24.15
CA SER A 286 1.71 16.54 -24.92
C SER A 286 1.83 17.78 -24.06
N HIS A 287 2.67 18.70 -24.51
CA HIS A 287 2.95 19.94 -23.80
C HIS A 287 1.69 20.83 -23.70
N THR A 288 0.83 20.84 -24.72
CA THR A 288 -0.41 21.63 -24.71
C THR A 288 -1.38 21.16 -23.63
N ILE A 289 -1.60 19.84 -23.52
CA ILE A 289 -2.48 19.26 -22.49
C ILE A 289 -1.87 19.44 -21.09
N ALA A 290 -0.55 19.34 -20.97
CA ALA A 290 0.17 19.59 -19.72
C ALA A 290 -0.08 21.01 -19.20
N ILE A 291 0.02 22.01 -20.07
CA ILE A 291 -0.26 23.42 -19.74
C ILE A 291 -1.74 23.61 -19.38
N GLU A 292 -2.66 23.07 -20.19
CA GLU A 292 -4.10 23.14 -19.89
C GLU A 292 -4.39 22.60 -18.50
N MET A 293 -3.83 21.43 -18.16
CA MET A 293 -4.01 20.83 -16.85
C MET A 293 -3.37 21.65 -15.74
N GLY A 294 -2.22 22.29 -16.00
CA GLY A 294 -1.56 23.22 -15.10
C GLY A 294 -2.43 24.42 -14.73
N TYR A 295 -3.01 25.09 -15.73
CA TYR A 295 -3.92 26.23 -15.51
C TYR A 295 -5.20 25.82 -14.79
N ASN A 296 -5.79 24.69 -15.17
CA ASN A 296 -6.97 24.15 -14.49
C ASN A 296 -6.69 23.74 -13.04
N LEU A 297 -5.51 23.18 -12.76
CA LEU A 297 -5.08 22.86 -11.40
C LEU A 297 -4.88 24.13 -10.57
N ASN A 298 -4.22 25.15 -11.14
CA ASN A 298 -4.03 26.44 -10.50
C ASN A 298 -5.37 27.08 -10.12
N ASP A 299 -6.28 27.22 -11.09
CA ASP A 299 -7.62 27.75 -10.85
C ASP A 299 -8.40 26.92 -9.81
N ALA A 300 -8.37 25.59 -9.90
CA ALA A 300 -9.04 24.73 -8.92
C ALA A 300 -8.46 24.87 -7.51
N CYS A 301 -7.13 25.01 -7.37
CA CYS A 301 -6.50 25.28 -6.07
C CYS A 301 -6.97 26.60 -5.46
N GLN A 302 -7.21 27.62 -6.29
CA GLN A 302 -7.73 28.91 -5.84
C GLN A 302 -9.21 28.82 -5.46
N ARG A 303 -10.04 28.10 -6.23
CA ARG A 303 -11.47 27.90 -5.94
C ARG A 303 -11.70 27.06 -4.68
N TYR A 304 -10.84 26.07 -4.42
CA TYR A 304 -11.01 25.12 -3.32
C TYR A 304 -10.06 25.37 -2.13
N ARG A 305 -9.65 26.62 -1.89
CA ARG A 305 -8.79 27.02 -0.75
C ARG A 305 -9.33 26.63 0.62
N ASN A 306 -10.64 26.44 0.75
CA ASN A 306 -11.26 25.99 2.01
C ASN A 306 -10.89 24.54 2.38
N SER A 307 -10.40 23.75 1.42
CA SER A 307 -9.90 22.40 1.71
C SER A 307 -8.47 22.48 2.24
N GLU A 308 -8.25 22.02 3.46
CA GLU A 308 -6.94 22.07 4.13
C GLU A 308 -5.82 21.42 3.29
N ARG A 309 -6.07 20.25 2.69
CA ARG A 309 -5.07 19.56 1.84
C ARG A 309 -4.75 20.31 0.56
N ILE A 310 -5.77 20.83 -0.12
CA ILE A 310 -5.59 21.58 -1.38
C ILE A 310 -4.84 22.88 -1.06
N ASN A 311 -5.18 23.54 0.03
CA ASN A 311 -4.50 24.75 0.47
C ASN A 311 -3.05 24.48 0.88
N LEU A 312 -2.77 23.38 1.59
CA LEU A 312 -1.41 22.98 1.92
C LEU A 312 -0.58 22.74 0.65
N PHE A 313 -1.12 21.97 -0.29
CA PHE A 313 -0.46 21.72 -1.58
C PHE A 313 -0.22 23.02 -2.36
N TRP A 314 -1.22 23.90 -2.42
CA TRP A 314 -1.11 25.21 -3.06
C TRP A 314 -0.03 26.09 -2.42
N GLY A 315 0.02 26.14 -1.09
CA GLY A 315 1.05 26.85 -0.34
C GLY A 315 2.45 26.30 -0.60
N ILE A 316 2.61 24.98 -0.73
CA ILE A 316 3.90 24.35 -1.05
C ILE A 316 4.31 24.63 -2.49
N ILE A 317 3.39 24.51 -3.45
CA ILE A 317 3.66 24.77 -4.87
C ILE A 317 4.08 26.22 -5.10
N THR A 318 3.45 27.16 -4.42
CA THR A 318 3.79 28.58 -4.52
C THR A 318 5.06 28.96 -3.75
N GLY A 319 5.65 28.01 -3.01
CA GLY A 319 6.84 28.24 -2.19
C GLY A 319 6.56 29.03 -0.91
N GLN A 320 5.29 29.23 -0.54
CA GLN A 320 4.91 29.91 0.70
C GLN A 320 5.09 29.00 1.92
N ILE A 321 4.81 27.70 1.75
CA ILE A 321 4.89 26.67 2.79
C ILE A 321 6.02 25.69 2.47
N GLU A 322 6.74 25.26 3.49
CA GLU A 322 7.78 24.26 3.36
C GLU A 322 7.17 22.89 3.04
N GLU A 323 7.73 22.22 2.04
CA GLU A 323 7.30 20.87 1.65
C GLU A 323 7.37 19.85 2.80
N MET A 324 8.32 20.02 3.73
CA MET A 324 8.45 19.16 4.91
C MET A 324 7.21 19.15 5.81
N VAL A 325 6.35 20.18 5.74
CA VAL A 325 5.09 20.19 6.51
C VAL A 325 4.21 19.03 6.07
N TYR A 326 4.07 18.81 4.77
CA TYR A 326 3.31 17.69 4.22
C TYR A 326 3.91 16.34 4.62
N HIS A 327 5.22 16.17 4.42
CA HIS A 327 5.89 14.91 4.75
C HIS A 327 5.84 14.59 6.24
N HIS A 328 5.96 15.60 7.10
CA HIS A 328 5.79 15.43 8.54
C HIS A 328 4.37 14.97 8.88
N GLN A 329 3.33 15.63 8.34
CA GLN A 329 1.94 15.20 8.56
C GLN A 329 1.71 13.75 8.11
N MET A 330 2.16 13.39 6.91
CA MET A 330 2.00 12.03 6.38
C MET A 330 2.78 11.01 7.20
N LYS A 331 4.00 11.36 7.64
CA LYS A 331 4.81 10.51 8.51
C LYS A 331 4.11 10.27 9.84
N SER A 332 3.60 11.31 10.51
CA SER A 332 2.89 11.18 11.78
C SER A 332 1.63 10.30 11.65
N ILE A 333 0.85 10.48 10.58
CA ILE A 333 -0.30 9.62 10.28
C ILE A 333 0.14 8.16 10.07
N SER A 334 1.19 7.94 9.29
CA SER A 334 1.69 6.58 9.01
C SER A 334 2.24 5.88 10.26
N GLN A 335 2.94 6.62 11.13
CA GLN A 335 3.48 6.11 12.38
C GLN A 335 2.36 5.73 13.35
N LEU A 336 1.32 6.54 13.44
CA LEU A 336 0.14 6.23 14.24
C LEU A 336 -0.53 4.94 13.75
N LEU A 337 -0.77 4.80 12.45
CA LEU A 337 -1.35 3.58 11.88
C LEU A 337 -0.47 2.35 12.17
N GLN A 338 0.84 2.45 11.96
CA GLN A 338 1.78 1.36 12.25
C GLN A 338 1.78 0.99 13.74
N HIS A 339 1.69 1.98 14.62
CA HIS A 339 1.60 1.77 16.07
C HIS A 339 0.31 1.05 16.45
N LEU A 340 -0.84 1.46 15.92
CA LEU A 340 -2.13 0.79 16.17
C LEU A 340 -2.09 -0.67 15.69
N ILE A 341 -1.50 -0.94 14.53
CA ILE A 341 -1.29 -2.31 14.02
C ILE A 341 -0.39 -3.11 14.98
N LYS A 342 0.69 -2.51 15.48
CA LYS A 342 1.62 -3.15 16.42
C LYS A 342 0.94 -3.45 17.77
N MET A 343 0.22 -2.48 18.32
CA MET A 343 -0.52 -2.63 19.58
C MET A 343 -1.59 -3.70 19.47
N LYS A 344 -2.34 -3.74 18.36
CA LYS A 344 -3.31 -4.80 18.11
C LYS A 344 -2.66 -6.20 18.15
N LYS A 345 -1.48 -6.37 17.53
CA LYS A 345 -0.73 -7.64 17.61
C LYS A 345 -0.33 -7.98 19.05
N LEU A 346 0.11 -7.01 19.84
CA LEU A 346 0.49 -7.21 21.24
C LEU A 346 -0.71 -7.63 22.10
N PHE A 347 -1.86 -6.98 21.94
CA PHE A 347 -3.07 -7.34 22.67
C PHE A 347 -3.57 -8.76 22.33
N SER A 348 -3.43 -9.20 21.08
CA SER A 348 -3.76 -10.58 20.69
C SER A 348 -2.85 -11.62 21.37
N ILE A 349 -1.55 -11.33 21.55
CA ILE A 349 -0.59 -12.23 22.20
C ILE A 349 -0.88 -12.36 23.70
N GLN A 350 -1.25 -11.27 24.37
CA GLN A 350 -1.58 -11.28 25.80
C GLN A 350 -2.81 -12.16 26.12
N GLN A 351 -3.80 -12.23 25.21
CA GLN A 351 -4.99 -13.07 25.36
C GLN A 351 -4.72 -14.57 25.20
N GLU A 352 -3.65 -14.98 24.51
CA GLU A 352 -3.24 -16.39 24.38
C GLU A 352 -2.47 -16.91 25.60
N SER A 353 -1.94 -16.02 26.44
CA SER A 353 -1.19 -16.37 27.65
C SER A 353 -2.07 -16.70 28.89
N LEU A 354 -3.40 -16.56 28.81
CA LEU A 354 -4.30 -16.91 29.91
C LEU A 354 -4.64 -18.42 29.95
N PRO A 355 -4.53 -19.11 31.11
CA PRO A 355 -4.81 -20.54 31.22
C PRO A 355 -6.25 -20.90 30.82
N LEU A 356 -6.38 -21.97 30.02
CA LEU A 356 -7.62 -22.55 29.47
C LEU A 356 -8.81 -22.73 30.44
N LYS A 357 -8.59 -22.70 31.76
CA LYS A 357 -9.65 -22.79 32.77
C LYS A 357 -10.53 -21.53 32.86
N ALA A 358 -10.02 -20.34 32.50
CA ALA A 358 -10.82 -19.12 32.52
C ALA A 358 -11.76 -18.99 31.30
N ARG A 359 -11.42 -19.61 30.16
CA ARG A 359 -12.25 -19.57 28.93
C ARG A 359 -13.57 -20.33 29.05
N LYS A 360 -13.68 -21.31 29.96
CA LYS A 360 -14.90 -22.11 30.15
C LYS A 360 -15.90 -21.51 31.16
N ALA A 361 -15.50 -20.51 31.94
CA ALA A 361 -16.34 -19.95 33.00
C ALA A 361 -17.24 -18.78 32.55
N ILE A 362 -17.03 -18.24 31.34
CA ILE A 362 -17.82 -17.12 30.80
C ILE A 362 -19.01 -17.62 29.93
N VAL A 363 -19.11 -18.93 29.68
CA VAL A 363 -20.20 -19.52 28.89
C VAL A 363 -20.81 -20.71 29.64
N SER A 364 -21.59 -20.42 30.67
CA SER A 364 -22.52 -21.33 31.36
C SER A 364 -23.57 -20.44 32.01
N GLU A 365 -24.89 -20.46 31.79
CA GLU A 365 -25.92 -21.32 31.18
C GLU A 365 -27.23 -20.45 31.17
N PRO A 366 -28.45 -20.90 30.78
CA PRO A 366 -28.87 -22.14 30.13
C PRO A 366 -29.68 -21.93 28.83
N THR A 367 -29.66 -22.97 28.00
CA THR A 367 -30.51 -23.18 26.82
C THR A 367 -31.98 -23.42 27.19
N SER A 368 -32.91 -22.74 26.51
CA SER A 368 -34.32 -23.14 26.48
C SER A 368 -34.52 -24.35 25.53
N PRO A 369 -35.50 -25.23 25.77
CA PRO A 369 -35.63 -26.53 25.07
C PRO A 369 -36.05 -26.45 23.59
N LEU A 370 -36.22 -25.26 23.03
CA LEU A 370 -36.67 -25.05 21.65
C LEU A 370 -35.51 -25.03 20.63
N ALA A 371 -34.25 -24.91 21.07
CA ALA A 371 -33.09 -24.91 20.17
C ALA A 371 -32.68 -26.32 19.69
N VAL A 372 -33.18 -27.39 20.34
CA VAL A 372 -32.77 -28.77 20.04
C VAL A 372 -33.46 -29.32 18.78
N ILE A 373 -34.54 -28.69 18.31
CA ILE A 373 -35.28 -29.15 17.12
C ILE A 373 -34.77 -28.51 15.80
N ALA A 374 -34.01 -27.41 15.87
CA ALA A 374 -33.42 -26.78 14.67
C ALA A 374 -32.15 -27.49 14.15
N ASN A 375 -31.48 -28.30 14.97
CA ASN A 375 -30.16 -28.88 14.65
C ASN A 375 -30.19 -30.23 13.92
N ARG A 376 -31.31 -30.63 13.32
CA ARG A 376 -31.38 -31.87 12.50
C ARG A 376 -31.68 -31.67 11.02
N ARG A 377 -31.59 -30.43 10.49
CA ARG A 377 -31.79 -30.16 9.05
C ARG A 377 -30.77 -29.20 8.42
N LEU A 378 -29.48 -29.35 8.74
CA LEU A 378 -28.41 -28.69 7.99
C LEU A 378 -27.19 -29.62 7.79
N SER A 379 -27.44 -30.82 7.28
CA SER A 379 -26.38 -31.68 6.72
C SER A 379 -26.56 -31.78 5.21
N SER A 380 -26.30 -30.67 4.49
CA SER A 380 -26.01 -30.63 3.04
C SER A 380 -26.07 -29.20 2.48
N LEU A 381 -25.24 -28.28 2.97
CA LEU A 381 -24.99 -27.02 2.27
C LEU A 381 -23.49 -26.69 2.31
N SER A 382 -22.90 -26.70 1.12
CA SER A 382 -21.54 -26.37 0.68
C SER A 382 -20.47 -26.03 1.73
N LEU A 383 -19.48 -26.93 1.86
CA LEU A 383 -18.20 -26.71 2.53
C LEU A 383 -17.32 -25.61 1.89
N PHE A 384 -17.76 -25.03 0.76
CA PHE A 384 -17.00 -24.03 -0.01
C PHE A 384 -17.35 -22.57 0.33
N SER A 385 -18.51 -22.29 0.92
CA SER A 385 -18.91 -20.91 1.30
C SER A 385 -18.39 -20.48 2.68
N MET A 386 -17.99 -21.43 3.54
CA MET A 386 -17.41 -21.11 4.86
C MET A 386 -15.95 -20.70 4.82
N LYS A 387 -15.18 -21.04 3.75
CA LYS A 387 -13.77 -20.64 3.63
C LYS A 387 -13.62 -19.16 3.24
N GLU A 388 -14.43 -18.65 2.30
CA GLU A 388 -14.42 -17.21 1.97
C GLU A 388 -14.91 -16.34 3.12
N HIS A 389 -15.89 -16.81 3.91
CA HIS A 389 -16.31 -16.13 5.14
C HIS A 389 -15.33 -16.27 6.32
N GLN A 390 -14.45 -17.28 6.31
CA GLN A 390 -13.37 -17.39 7.31
C GLN A 390 -12.17 -16.52 6.94
N GLU A 391 -11.75 -16.47 5.68
CA GLU A 391 -10.64 -15.61 5.24
C GLU A 391 -10.99 -14.11 5.30
N SER A 392 -12.22 -13.73 4.96
CA SER A 392 -12.71 -12.35 5.17
C SER A 392 -12.86 -12.01 6.66
N LYS A 393 -13.35 -12.92 7.51
CA LYS A 393 -13.40 -12.71 8.97
C LYS A 393 -12.02 -12.61 9.62
N VAL A 394 -11.02 -13.33 9.11
CA VAL A 394 -9.64 -13.30 9.63
C VAL A 394 -8.96 -11.96 9.31
N LEU A 395 -9.24 -11.36 8.15
CA LEU A 395 -8.74 -10.03 7.81
C LEU A 395 -9.44 -8.91 8.59
N HIS A 396 -10.76 -8.98 8.79
CA HIS A 396 -11.49 -7.98 9.60
C HIS A 396 -11.06 -8.00 11.09
N HIS A 397 -10.65 -9.14 11.65
CA HIS A 397 -10.16 -9.20 13.04
C HIS A 397 -8.78 -8.55 13.26
N GLN A 398 -8.01 -8.30 12.19
CA GLN A 398 -6.67 -7.74 12.30
C GLN A 398 -6.66 -6.23 12.56
N PHE A 399 -7.75 -5.53 12.23
CA PHE A 399 -7.84 -4.06 12.32
C PHE A 399 -8.94 -3.57 13.28
N VAL A 400 -9.43 -4.45 14.15
CA VAL A 400 -10.46 -4.11 15.14
C VAL A 400 -9.87 -4.14 16.55
N MET A 401 -10.06 -3.07 17.31
CA MET A 401 -9.68 -2.96 18.73
C MET A 401 -10.90 -2.62 19.59
N THR A 402 -10.87 -3.00 20.87
CA THR A 402 -11.88 -2.46 21.82
C THR A 402 -11.61 -0.99 22.09
N ASN A 403 -12.64 -0.27 22.56
CA ASN A 403 -12.48 1.14 22.97
C ASN A 403 -11.33 1.37 23.95
N GLU A 404 -11.20 0.48 24.94
CA GLU A 404 -10.16 0.58 25.97
C GLU A 404 -8.77 0.38 25.37
N GLN A 405 -8.59 -0.65 24.52
CA GLN A 405 -7.33 -0.92 23.82
C GLN A 405 -6.92 0.24 22.91
N PHE A 406 -7.90 0.86 22.22
CA PHE A 406 -7.63 1.99 21.35
C PHE A 406 -7.20 3.23 22.15
N LEU A 407 -7.89 3.55 23.25
CA LEU A 407 -7.49 4.64 24.15
C LEU A 407 -6.12 4.41 24.77
N GLU A 408 -5.82 3.18 25.19
CA GLU A 408 -4.50 2.81 25.71
C GLU A 408 -3.41 2.98 24.64
N ALA A 409 -3.67 2.53 23.41
CA ALA A 409 -2.74 2.68 22.30
C ALA A 409 -2.45 4.16 21.98
N LEU A 410 -3.46 5.03 22.03
CA LEU A 410 -3.30 6.48 21.85
C LEU A 410 -2.47 7.11 22.98
N LYS A 411 -2.73 6.75 24.24
CA LYS A 411 -1.97 7.25 25.40
C LYS A 411 -0.50 6.85 25.33
N ILE A 412 -0.21 5.62 24.90
CA ILE A 412 1.17 5.14 24.73
C ILE A 412 1.88 5.89 23.60
N PHE A 413 1.17 6.19 22.49
CA PHE A 413 1.77 6.87 21.35
C PHE A 413 2.00 8.37 21.60
N TYR A 414 1.10 9.02 22.33
CA TYR A 414 1.14 10.45 22.61
C TYR A 414 1.29 10.74 24.12
N PRO A 415 2.48 10.52 24.70
CA PRO A 415 2.70 10.72 26.14
C PRO A 415 2.53 12.20 26.57
N ASN A 416 2.77 13.14 25.65
CA ASN A 416 2.76 14.57 25.95
C ASN A 416 1.39 15.23 25.69
N LYS A 417 0.42 14.52 25.11
CA LYS A 417 -0.92 15.06 24.87
C LYS A 417 -1.75 15.03 26.16
N THR A 418 -2.59 16.04 26.34
CA THR A 418 -3.52 16.10 27.47
C THR A 418 -4.63 15.05 27.32
N SER A 419 -5.25 14.64 28.42
CA SER A 419 -6.37 13.70 28.38
C SER A 419 -7.52 14.21 27.51
N SER A 420 -7.81 15.51 27.56
CA SER A 420 -8.85 16.14 26.73
C SER A 420 -8.57 16.02 25.22
N GLN A 421 -7.30 16.15 24.80
CA GLN A 421 -6.92 16.00 23.39
C GLN A 421 -7.04 14.55 22.92
N ILE A 422 -6.70 13.60 23.79
CA ILE A 422 -6.84 12.17 23.50
C ILE A 422 -8.33 11.79 23.42
N ASP A 423 -9.15 12.33 24.32
CA ASP A 423 -10.60 12.11 24.33
C ASP A 423 -11.26 12.70 23.06
N GLU A 424 -10.83 13.88 22.61
CA GLU A 424 -11.29 14.48 21.34
C GLU A 424 -10.97 13.59 20.12
N LEU A 425 -9.74 13.03 20.06
CA LEU A 425 -9.35 12.07 19.03
C LEU A 425 -10.20 10.78 19.11
N PHE A 426 -10.54 10.34 20.31
CA PHE A 426 -11.38 9.17 20.50
C PHE A 426 -12.83 9.42 20.06
N GLN A 427 -13.40 10.58 20.38
CA GLN A 427 -14.76 10.93 19.99
C GLN A 427 -14.89 11.12 18.47
N SER A 428 -13.90 11.74 17.82
CA SER A 428 -13.88 11.86 16.36
C SER A 428 -13.79 10.49 15.67
N ALA A 429 -12.98 9.55 16.20
CA ALA A 429 -12.95 8.18 15.71
C ALA A 429 -14.31 7.47 15.83
N LYS A 430 -15.05 7.71 16.93
CA LYS A 430 -16.40 7.15 17.11
C LYS A 430 -17.42 7.77 16.16
N HIS A 431 -17.32 9.07 15.91
CA HIS A 431 -18.20 9.78 14.99
C HIS A 431 -18.09 9.20 13.56
N ASP A 432 -16.88 8.87 13.11
CA ASP A 432 -16.64 8.35 11.76
C ASP A 432 -17.23 6.94 11.54
N LEU A 433 -17.25 6.08 12.57
CA LEU A 433 -17.63 4.67 12.42
C LEU A 433 -19.13 4.40 12.49
N GLN A 434 -19.95 5.34 12.97
CA GLN A 434 -21.43 5.35 12.98
C GLN A 434 -22.16 4.05 13.44
N TYR A 435 -21.48 3.04 14.02
CA TYR A 435 -22.05 1.75 14.48
C TYR A 435 -21.31 1.15 15.70
N SER A 436 -22.10 0.55 16.61
CA SER A 436 -21.80 -0.26 17.81
C SER A 436 -20.73 0.20 18.81
N ASN A 437 -21.13 0.31 20.08
CA ASN A 437 -20.40 0.96 21.18
C ASN A 437 -19.09 0.29 21.63
N GLU A 438 -18.74 -0.92 21.20
CA GLU A 438 -17.73 -1.73 21.90
C GLU A 438 -16.40 -1.92 21.14
N SER A 439 -16.40 -1.75 19.82
CA SER A 439 -15.22 -2.01 18.97
C SER A 439 -15.02 -0.95 17.88
N ILE A 440 -13.75 -0.67 17.58
CA ILE A 440 -13.29 0.33 16.62
C ILE A 440 -12.51 -0.40 15.51
N GLU A 441 -13.02 -0.37 14.28
CA GLU A 441 -12.28 -0.79 13.09
C GLU A 441 -11.38 0.36 12.63
N PHE A 442 -10.14 0.39 13.13
CA PHE A 442 -9.27 1.55 12.96
C PHE A 442 -8.74 1.68 11.54
N SER A 443 -8.82 0.66 10.67
CA SER A 443 -8.43 0.78 9.26
C SER A 443 -9.27 1.81 8.51
N LEU A 444 -10.58 1.86 8.80
CA LEU A 444 -11.52 2.79 8.17
C LEU A 444 -11.22 4.25 8.51
N LEU A 445 -10.66 4.51 9.70
CA LEU A 445 -10.26 5.86 10.12
C LEU A 445 -9.17 6.47 9.24
N PHE A 446 -8.37 5.64 8.55
CA PHE A 446 -7.29 6.10 7.68
C PHE A 446 -7.66 6.07 6.19
N MET A 447 -8.89 5.69 5.86
CA MET A 447 -9.40 5.75 4.50
C MET A 447 -9.80 7.19 4.13
N GLU A 448 -9.81 7.45 2.84
CA GLU A 448 -10.30 8.72 2.28
C GLU A 448 -11.70 8.50 1.74
N ASP A 449 -12.58 9.46 1.96
CA ASP A 449 -13.91 9.44 1.35
C ASP A 449 -13.83 9.52 -0.17
N ASP A 450 -14.96 9.26 -0.83
CA ASP A 450 -15.16 9.49 -2.27
C ASP A 450 -14.71 10.88 -2.75
N GLU A 451 -14.69 11.85 -1.86
CA GLU A 451 -14.30 13.21 -2.19
C GLU A 451 -12.86 13.54 -1.78
N THR A 452 -12.01 12.53 -1.55
CA THR A 452 -10.61 12.64 -1.10
C THR A 452 -10.43 13.43 0.19
N ARG A 453 -11.47 13.44 1.04
CA ARG A 453 -11.41 14.08 2.37
C ARG A 453 -10.80 13.12 3.37
N PHE A 454 -10.07 13.67 4.34
CA PHE A 454 -9.73 12.94 5.55
C PHE A 454 -11.02 12.69 6.35
N SER A 455 -11.06 11.54 7.03
CA SER A 455 -12.00 11.26 8.11
C SER A 455 -11.95 12.35 9.19
N GLU A 456 -13.00 12.49 10.00
CA GLU A 456 -13.00 13.50 11.08
C GLU A 456 -11.88 13.22 12.09
N PHE A 457 -11.55 11.95 12.33
CA PHE A 457 -10.40 11.54 13.12
C PHE A 457 -9.08 12.10 12.58
N LEU A 458 -8.81 11.96 11.28
CA LEU A 458 -7.58 12.48 10.70
C LEU A 458 -7.60 14.02 10.61
N SER A 459 -8.77 14.62 10.39
CA SER A 459 -8.93 16.08 10.40
C SER A 459 -8.59 16.66 11.78
N THR A 460 -9.09 16.06 12.86
CA THR A 460 -8.80 16.46 14.24
C THR A 460 -7.35 16.23 14.62
N LEU A 461 -6.75 15.12 14.20
CA LEU A 461 -5.32 14.86 14.41
C LEU A 461 -4.44 15.95 13.77
N ILE A 462 -4.69 16.28 12.51
CA ILE A 462 -3.92 17.31 11.79
C ILE A 462 -4.13 18.68 12.44
N LYS A 463 -5.36 19.02 12.84
CA LYS A 463 -5.67 20.25 13.59
C LYS A 463 -4.84 20.31 14.89
N GLN A 464 -4.79 19.23 15.67
CA GLN A 464 -4.00 19.19 16.90
C GLN A 464 -2.49 19.35 16.64
N ILE A 465 -1.94 18.68 15.61
CA ILE A 465 -0.53 18.85 15.20
C ILE A 465 -0.23 20.31 14.83
N ASN A 466 -1.14 20.95 14.09
CA ASN A 466 -1.00 22.36 13.72
C ASN A 466 -1.08 23.30 14.94
N GLN A 467 -1.94 23.02 15.91
CA GLN A 467 -2.02 23.77 17.17
C GLN A 467 -0.74 23.65 18.01
N GLU A 468 -0.18 22.44 18.10
CA GLU A 468 1.09 22.20 18.80
C GLU A 468 2.25 22.97 18.16
N LYS A 469 2.30 23.02 16.83
CA LYS A 469 3.24 23.88 16.10
C LYS A 469 3.05 25.35 16.45
N ILE A 470 1.82 25.86 16.38
CA ILE A 470 1.54 27.27 16.68
C ILE A 470 1.99 27.61 18.11
N PHE A 471 1.69 26.74 19.08
CA PHE A 471 2.13 26.90 20.46
C PHE A 471 3.66 26.89 20.61
N TYR A 472 4.37 26.08 19.82
CA TYR A 472 5.83 26.09 19.79
C TYR A 472 6.38 27.40 19.21
N VAL A 473 5.81 27.89 18.11
CA VAL A 473 6.18 29.19 17.52
C VAL A 473 5.88 30.35 18.47
N GLU A 474 4.78 30.29 19.22
CA GLU A 474 4.45 31.28 20.25
C GLU A 474 5.48 31.29 21.38
N GLN A 475 5.96 30.13 21.84
CA GLN A 475 7.05 30.09 22.83
C GLN A 475 8.33 30.74 22.28
N ILE A 476 8.68 30.48 21.01
CA ILE A 476 9.82 31.12 20.33
C ILE A 476 9.62 32.64 20.30
N LYS A 477 8.41 33.10 19.96
CA LYS A 477 8.04 34.52 19.97
C LYS A 477 8.30 35.12 21.34
N GLN A 478 7.83 34.51 22.43
CA GLN A 478 7.99 35.05 23.79
C GLN A 478 9.45 35.28 24.18
N ILE A 479 10.38 34.42 23.75
CA ILE A 479 11.81 34.58 24.04
C ILE A 479 12.45 35.68 23.18
N LEU A 480 11.98 35.83 21.95
CA LEU A 480 12.50 36.81 21.00
C LEU A 480 11.86 38.21 21.17
N LEU A 481 10.83 38.34 22.02
CA LEU A 481 10.23 39.63 22.38
C LEU A 481 11.31 40.57 22.95
N GLY A 482 11.54 41.68 22.25
CA GLY A 482 12.54 42.69 22.61
C GLY A 482 13.69 42.83 21.62
N TYR A 483 13.83 41.92 20.64
CA TYR A 483 14.79 42.05 19.55
C TYR A 483 14.08 42.49 18.26
N PRO A 484 14.28 43.73 17.78
CA PRO A 484 13.67 44.19 16.52
C PRO A 484 14.31 43.56 15.28
N LEU A 485 15.58 43.14 15.40
CA LEU A 485 16.35 42.50 14.34
C LEU A 485 17.01 41.26 14.93
N ILE A 486 16.62 40.09 14.40
CA ILE A 486 17.03 38.79 14.92
C ILE A 486 18.15 38.23 14.07
N THR A 487 19.27 37.92 14.73
CA THR A 487 20.41 37.21 14.15
C THR A 487 20.27 35.70 14.28
N VAL A 488 21.00 34.95 13.45
CA VAL A 488 21.02 33.47 13.51
C VAL A 488 21.39 32.98 14.92
N SER A 489 22.36 33.63 15.58
CA SER A 489 22.78 33.23 16.94
C SER A 489 21.68 33.41 17.99
N GLN A 490 20.95 34.53 17.93
CA GLN A 490 19.81 34.79 18.83
C GLN A 490 18.68 33.78 18.59
N PHE A 491 18.39 33.48 17.33
CA PHE A 491 17.41 32.48 16.96
C PHE A 491 17.78 31.06 17.45
N CYS A 492 19.02 30.62 17.22
CA CYS A 492 19.49 29.34 17.74
C CYS A 492 19.39 29.26 19.27
N ARG A 493 19.78 30.33 19.97
CA ARG A 493 19.67 30.40 21.43
C ARG A 493 18.23 30.28 21.91
N ALA A 494 17.29 30.94 21.22
CA ALA A 494 15.87 30.86 21.56
C ALA A 494 15.34 29.43 21.39
N ILE A 495 15.71 28.74 20.31
CA ILE A 495 15.34 27.34 20.10
C ILE A 495 15.94 26.45 21.20
N TYR A 496 17.25 26.54 21.47
CA TYR A 496 17.90 25.73 22.51
C TYR A 496 17.34 25.95 23.92
N MET A 497 16.76 27.13 24.20
CA MET A 497 16.09 27.39 25.47
C MET A 497 14.74 26.67 25.60
N ILE A 498 14.05 26.41 24.49
CA ILE A 498 12.72 25.77 24.48
C ILE A 498 12.82 24.26 24.25
N ASP A 499 13.74 23.87 23.36
CA ASP A 499 14.00 22.49 22.95
C ASP A 499 15.52 22.19 23.03
N PRO A 500 16.02 21.79 24.21
CA PRO A 500 17.42 21.43 24.40
C PRO A 500 17.85 20.17 23.63
N ASN A 501 16.90 19.32 23.21
CA ASN A 501 17.16 18.01 22.62
C ASN A 501 17.08 18.02 21.09
N ILE A 502 16.94 19.21 20.47
CA ILE A 502 16.80 19.34 19.02
C ILE A 502 18.01 18.75 18.27
N ASP A 503 17.72 17.96 17.23
CA ASP A 503 18.76 17.43 16.34
C ASP A 503 19.43 18.57 15.54
N GLN A 504 20.73 18.46 15.31
CA GLN A 504 21.49 19.46 14.57
C GLN A 504 20.96 19.63 13.14
N ASN A 505 20.55 18.54 12.49
CA ASN A 505 20.01 18.59 11.13
C ASN A 505 18.69 19.36 11.06
N GLU A 506 17.81 19.19 12.05
CA GLU A 506 16.54 19.90 12.16
C GLU A 506 16.75 21.40 12.43
N LEU A 507 17.68 21.75 13.32
CA LEU A 507 18.06 23.14 13.55
C LEU A 507 18.65 23.78 12.28
N HIS A 508 19.53 23.08 11.58
CA HIS A 508 20.09 23.54 10.31
C HIS A 508 18.99 23.79 9.26
N ARG A 509 17.98 22.94 9.19
CA ARG A 509 16.82 23.09 8.32
C ARG A 509 15.99 24.32 8.67
N TYR A 510 15.69 24.55 9.96
CA TYR A 510 14.99 25.76 10.40
C TYR A 510 15.73 27.03 9.99
N ILE A 511 17.05 27.04 10.17
CA ILE A 511 17.90 28.18 9.78
C ILE A 511 17.86 28.38 8.26
N GLN A 512 18.00 27.31 7.46
CA GLN A 512 17.93 27.39 6.00
C GLN A 512 16.60 27.97 5.52
N TRP A 513 15.49 27.54 6.10
CA TRP A 513 14.16 28.01 5.74
C TRP A 513 13.93 29.46 6.17
N VAL A 514 14.14 29.76 7.45
CA VAL A 514 13.86 31.09 8.03
C VAL A 514 14.72 32.18 7.40
N PHE A 515 16.00 31.92 7.16
CA PHE A 515 16.91 32.92 6.57
C PHE A 515 17.09 32.75 5.04
N SER A 516 16.38 31.81 4.41
CA SER A 516 16.46 31.49 2.97
C SER A 516 17.89 31.25 2.48
N ILE A 517 18.68 30.48 3.25
CA ILE A 517 20.09 30.23 2.97
C ILE A 517 20.23 29.02 2.06
N LYS A 518 20.92 29.17 0.92
CA LYS A 518 21.21 28.07 -0.01
C LYS A 518 22.41 27.22 0.42
N ASN A 519 23.42 27.80 1.07
CA ASN A 519 24.66 27.13 1.51
C ASN A 519 25.13 27.63 2.89
N PHE A 520 25.50 26.70 3.79
CA PHE A 520 25.91 27.01 5.18
C PHE A 520 27.27 27.71 5.33
N HIS A 521 28.07 27.82 4.27
CA HIS A 521 29.42 28.40 4.34
C HIS A 521 29.46 29.93 4.52
N SER A 522 28.30 30.61 4.61
CA SER A 522 28.21 32.08 4.63
C SER A 522 27.45 32.62 5.85
N LEU A 523 27.60 31.99 7.02
CA LEU A 523 26.93 32.39 8.27
C LEU A 523 27.27 33.83 8.72
N GLN A 524 28.40 34.39 8.28
CA GLN A 524 28.88 35.71 8.69
C GLN A 524 28.31 36.88 7.87
N GLN A 525 27.59 36.63 6.77
CA GLN A 525 27.04 37.66 5.86
C GLN A 525 25.50 37.68 5.80
N ILE A 526 24.83 37.05 6.76
CA ILE A 526 23.35 36.97 6.77
C ILE A 526 22.78 38.25 7.38
N LYS A 527 21.95 38.96 6.61
CA LYS A 527 21.23 40.14 7.07
C LYS A 527 20.27 39.74 8.20
N PRO A 528 20.22 40.47 9.32
CA PRO A 528 19.28 40.18 10.39
C PRO A 528 17.84 40.35 9.89
N LEU A 529 16.94 39.50 10.38
CA LEU A 529 15.55 39.43 9.94
C LEU A 529 14.64 40.13 10.96
N ASP A 530 13.57 40.74 10.48
CA ASP A 530 12.52 41.28 11.35
C ASP A 530 11.75 40.15 12.04
N LEU A 531 11.22 40.43 13.23
CA LEU A 531 10.50 39.46 14.05
C LEU A 531 9.23 38.97 13.35
N GLU A 532 8.48 39.85 12.69
CA GLU A 532 7.26 39.47 11.96
C GLU A 532 7.56 38.54 10.78
N ASP A 533 8.62 38.86 10.02
CA ASP A 533 9.05 38.03 8.89
C ASP A 533 9.57 36.67 9.33
N LEU A 534 10.28 36.62 10.47
CA LEU A 534 10.77 35.38 11.06
C LEU A 534 9.61 34.48 11.49
N LEU A 535 8.62 35.03 12.20
CA LEU A 535 7.45 34.28 12.65
C LEU A 535 6.62 33.78 11.49
N ARG A 536 6.36 34.62 10.48
CA ARG A 536 5.63 34.21 9.26
C ARG A 536 6.32 33.03 8.56
N ARG A 537 7.66 33.04 8.48
CA ARG A 537 8.42 31.93 7.88
C ARG A 537 8.39 30.67 8.74
N LEU A 538 8.41 30.81 10.06
CA LEU A 538 8.29 29.68 10.99
C LEU A 538 6.91 29.03 10.96
N GLU A 539 5.84 29.81 10.91
CA GLU A 539 4.46 29.28 10.79
C GLU A 539 4.29 28.41 9.53
N ASN A 540 5.02 28.76 8.47
CA ASN A 540 5.06 28.06 7.20
C ASN A 540 6.13 26.95 7.12
N CYS A 541 6.91 26.74 8.19
CA CYS A 541 7.93 25.72 8.32
C CYS A 541 7.38 24.50 9.08
N ALA A 542 7.95 23.32 8.84
CA ALA A 542 7.69 22.14 9.66
C ALA A 542 8.46 22.22 10.99
N CYS A 543 8.11 23.18 11.85
CA CYS A 543 8.75 23.38 13.14
C CYS A 543 7.94 22.75 14.28
N PHE A 544 8.53 21.76 14.96
CA PHE A 544 7.86 21.01 16.02
C PHE A 544 8.82 20.83 17.19
N LYS A 545 8.28 20.81 18.41
CA LYS A 545 9.05 20.50 19.62
C LYS A 545 9.31 19.00 19.68
N HIS A 546 10.56 18.60 19.91
CA HIS A 546 10.97 17.19 19.95
C HIS A 546 10.87 16.58 21.36
#